data_AF-A0A369MFG2-F1
#
_entry.id   AF-A0A369MFG2-F1
#
_cell.length_a   1.000
_cell.length_b   1.000
_cell.length_c   1.000
_cell.angle_alpha   90.00
_cell.angle_beta   90.00
_cell.angle_gamma   90.00
#
_symmetry.space_group_name_H-M   'P 1'
#
loop_
_entity.id
_entity.type
_entity.pdbx_description
1 polymer ?
#
loop_
_entity_poly.entity_id
_entity_poly.type
_entity_poly.pdbx_seq_one_letter_code
_entity_poly.pdbx_strand_id
1 'polypeptide(L)'
;MTHDSTNQHLSLEPDYDGFDPLEDFEDDATEVEGRADEFVATVSAAEDALAHDAMAPAAPAICEKPAEERIADLLEAMAPRRTVLLGILAACAEPQPASAVNARVDELQENNFSVYSAANLCSLLEKAGAIERVTAEGEPAEDIEIEPQTVVVDGVEYLEAREPVEIYWRITEPGRAALEADKPLERLRALLDEDAAYAPIYQRILRLCTADGGATTPAINNAVDHDPLVQKPRFYAPHFVDRLEKCDALAWKKAWCITDIGRAGLDMLADVVDENAPATQPETPATPDPAASKED
;
A
#
# COMPACT_ATOMS: atom_id res chain seq x y z
N MET A 1 66.15 21.25 -6.81
CA MET A 1 65.56 21.33 -5.45
C MET A 1 64.23 20.62 -5.54
N THR A 2 64.30 19.30 -5.36
CA THR A 2 63.81 18.58 -4.17
C THR A 2 62.32 18.30 -4.31
N HIS A 3 62.04 17.08 -4.78
CA HIS A 3 60.79 16.39 -4.55
C HIS A 3 60.49 16.39 -3.05
N ASP A 4 59.25 16.69 -2.67
CA ASP A 4 58.72 16.22 -1.41
C ASP A 4 57.32 15.64 -1.65
N SER A 5 57.22 14.35 -1.37
CA SER A 5 56.08 13.48 -1.62
C SER A 5 55.27 13.40 -0.35
N THR A 6 54.06 13.95 -0.32
CA THR A 6 53.12 13.61 0.75
C THR A 6 52.25 12.44 0.30
N ASN A 7 52.80 11.24 0.45
CA ASN A 7 52.02 10.01 0.54
C ASN A 7 51.17 10.08 1.81
N GLN A 8 49.86 10.25 1.68
CA GLN A 8 48.93 9.89 2.76
C GLN A 8 48.79 8.37 2.74
N HIS A 9 49.70 7.72 3.45
CA HIS A 9 49.64 6.31 3.77
C HIS A 9 48.55 6.13 4.83
N LEU A 10 47.37 5.67 4.40
CA LEU A 10 46.36 5.10 5.29
C LEU A 10 46.91 3.76 5.80
N SER A 11 47.70 3.82 6.88
CA SER A 11 48.04 2.63 7.66
C SER A 11 46.76 2.14 8.35
N LEU A 12 46.19 1.06 7.83
CA LEU A 12 45.31 0.17 8.59
C LEU A 12 46.20 -0.57 9.59
N GLU A 13 46.32 -0.06 10.81
CA GLU A 13 46.87 -0.84 11.92
C GLU A 13 45.75 -1.72 12.51
N PRO A 14 46.03 -3.01 12.80
CA PRO A 14 45.04 -3.96 13.26
C PRO A 14 45.04 -3.99 14.80
N ASP A 15 44.29 -3.10 15.44
CA ASP A 15 43.97 -3.25 16.87
C ASP A 15 42.54 -3.80 17.00
N TYR A 16 42.43 -5.12 16.85
CA TYR A 16 41.24 -5.91 17.14
C TYR A 16 41.62 -7.22 17.83
N ASP A 17 42.47 -7.13 18.86
CA ASP A 17 42.70 -8.21 19.81
C ASP A 17 42.52 -7.63 21.22
N GLY A 18 41.31 -7.73 21.77
CA GLY A 18 41.04 -7.19 23.11
C GLY A 18 39.61 -7.31 23.62
N PHE A 19 38.84 -8.29 23.13
CA PHE A 19 37.58 -8.66 23.79
C PHE A 19 37.51 -10.18 23.87
N ASP A 20 37.99 -10.73 24.99
CA ASP A 20 37.79 -12.12 25.37
C ASP A 20 36.56 -12.20 26.29
N PRO A 21 35.40 -12.66 25.79
CA PRO A 21 34.16 -12.70 26.56
C PRO A 21 34.12 -13.79 27.65
N LEU A 22 35.22 -14.50 27.90
CA LEU A 22 35.30 -15.60 28.88
C LEU A 22 36.36 -15.40 29.99
N GLU A 23 37.04 -14.25 30.04
CA GLU A 23 38.11 -13.98 31.03
C GLU A 23 37.58 -13.78 32.47
N ASP A 24 36.28 -13.55 32.67
CA ASP A 24 35.67 -13.21 33.96
C ASP A 24 35.24 -14.43 34.81
N PHE A 25 35.65 -15.65 34.46
CA PHE A 25 35.42 -16.86 35.26
C PHE A 25 36.74 -17.39 35.83
N GLU A 26 37.37 -16.63 36.72
CA GLU A 26 38.44 -17.17 37.56
C GLU A 26 37.84 -18.09 38.64
N ASP A 27 38.18 -19.36 38.51
CA ASP A 27 37.88 -20.48 39.40
C ASP A 27 38.73 -20.34 40.69
N ASP A 28 38.22 -19.64 41.71
CA ASP A 28 38.87 -19.58 43.04
C ASP A 28 38.58 -20.86 43.82
N ALA A 29 39.34 -21.90 43.48
CA ALA A 29 39.46 -23.11 44.25
C ALA A 29 40.48 -22.91 45.39
N THR A 30 40.01 -22.48 46.58
CA THR A 30 40.72 -22.76 47.83
C THR A 30 39.79 -23.31 48.91
N GLU A 31 40.11 -24.52 49.35
CA GLU A 31 39.39 -25.33 50.34
C GLU A 31 39.33 -24.64 51.71
N VAL A 32 38.14 -24.60 52.31
CA VAL A 32 37.97 -24.53 53.77
C VAL A 32 37.10 -25.70 54.21
N GLU A 33 37.74 -26.64 54.91
CA GLU A 33 37.13 -27.83 55.48
C GLU A 33 36.01 -27.49 56.49
N GLY A 34 34.92 -28.26 56.41
CA GLY A 34 34.19 -28.74 57.57
C GLY A 34 32.95 -27.95 57.96
N ARG A 35 31.77 -28.45 57.55
CA ARG A 35 30.70 -28.93 58.47
C ARG A 35 29.52 -29.48 57.67
N ALA A 36 29.13 -30.70 58.02
CA ALA A 36 27.97 -31.40 57.50
C ALA A 36 26.64 -30.71 57.85
N ASP A 37 25.63 -31.00 57.02
CA ASP A 37 24.19 -30.79 57.19
C ASP A 37 23.64 -29.36 57.03
N GLU A 38 23.39 -28.97 55.77
CA GLU A 38 22.08 -28.40 55.36
C GLU A 38 21.95 -28.44 53.82
N PHE A 39 21.37 -29.50 53.26
CA PHE A 39 21.02 -29.55 51.84
C PHE A 39 19.70 -28.80 51.64
N VAL A 40 19.76 -27.48 51.43
CA VAL A 40 18.63 -26.74 50.85
C VAL A 40 18.63 -27.09 49.37
N ALA A 41 17.69 -27.93 48.96
CA ALA A 41 17.46 -28.27 47.56
C ALA A 41 17.16 -26.98 46.78
N THR A 42 18.12 -26.52 46.00
CA THR A 42 17.88 -25.52 44.96
C THR A 42 17.00 -26.16 43.91
N VAL A 43 15.74 -25.73 43.89
CA VAL A 43 14.76 -25.96 42.83
C VAL A 43 15.47 -25.76 41.49
N SER A 44 15.52 -26.81 40.67
CA SER A 44 16.17 -26.77 39.37
C SER A 44 15.44 -25.76 38.47
N ALA A 45 16.19 -25.05 37.62
CA ALA A 45 15.64 -24.09 36.64
C ALA A 45 14.55 -24.67 35.72
N ALA A 46 14.36 -25.99 35.71
CA ALA A 46 13.27 -26.67 35.04
C ALA A 46 11.89 -26.44 35.68
N GLU A 47 11.78 -26.21 37.00
CA GLU A 47 10.49 -25.93 37.66
C GLU A 47 10.09 -24.45 37.54
N ASP A 48 11.06 -23.54 37.40
CA ASP A 48 10.81 -22.11 37.17
C ASP A 48 10.34 -21.80 35.74
N ALA A 49 10.69 -22.69 34.79
CA ALA A 49 10.16 -22.67 33.42
C ALA A 49 8.68 -23.09 33.34
N LEU A 50 8.16 -23.82 34.34
CA LEU A 50 6.76 -24.26 34.41
C LEU A 50 5.88 -23.31 35.24
N ALA A 51 6.44 -22.28 35.88
CA ALA A 51 5.73 -21.33 36.73
C ALA A 51 5.34 -20.01 36.02
N HIS A 52 5.68 -19.83 34.74
CA HIS A 52 5.25 -18.68 33.94
C HIS A 52 3.91 -18.92 33.23
N ASP A 53 2.89 -19.32 33.98
CA ASP A 53 1.51 -19.49 33.48
C ASP A 53 0.61 -18.27 33.79
N ALA A 54 1.17 -17.05 33.78
CA ALA A 54 0.44 -15.84 34.18
C ALA A 54 0.72 -14.59 33.33
N MET A 55 1.18 -14.77 32.09
CA MET A 55 1.12 -13.67 31.11
C MET A 55 0.88 -14.26 29.72
N ALA A 56 -0.29 -14.88 29.55
CA ALA A 56 -0.84 -14.99 28.21
C ALA A 56 -0.82 -13.57 27.61
N PRO A 57 -0.23 -13.34 26.43
CA PRO A 57 -0.33 -12.04 25.79
C PRO A 57 -1.82 -11.73 25.71
N ALA A 58 -2.25 -10.62 26.33
CA ALA A 58 -3.64 -10.22 26.28
C ALA A 58 -4.03 -10.23 24.81
N ALA A 59 -4.99 -11.11 24.46
CA ALA A 59 -5.50 -11.17 23.09
C ALA A 59 -5.81 -9.72 22.69
N PRO A 60 -5.25 -9.22 21.59
CA PRO A 60 -5.40 -7.83 21.21
C PRO A 60 -6.88 -7.51 21.25
N ALA A 61 -7.27 -6.48 22.02
CA ALA A 61 -8.67 -6.14 22.22
C ALA A 61 -9.34 -6.03 20.85
N ILE A 62 -10.19 -7.01 20.53
CA ILE A 62 -10.95 -7.02 19.30
C ILE A 62 -11.77 -5.74 19.36
N CYS A 63 -11.57 -4.85 18.37
CA CYS A 63 -12.33 -3.62 18.30
C CYS A 63 -13.82 -4.00 18.32
N GLU A 64 -14.54 -3.55 19.36
CA GLU A 64 -15.93 -3.98 19.64
C GLU A 64 -16.91 -3.53 18.54
N LYS A 65 -16.47 -2.63 17.65
CA LYS A 65 -17.26 -2.14 16.52
C LYS A 65 -17.53 -3.25 15.50
N PRO A 66 -18.74 -3.29 14.91
CA PRO A 66 -19.03 -4.13 13.75
C PRO A 66 -18.03 -3.91 12.61
N ALA A 67 -17.81 -4.94 11.78
CA ALA A 67 -16.87 -4.87 10.66
C ALA A 67 -17.22 -3.73 9.70
N GLU A 68 -18.51 -3.51 9.43
CA GLU A 68 -19.01 -2.45 8.56
C GLU A 68 -18.54 -1.06 9.03
N GLU A 69 -18.62 -0.80 10.33
CA GLU A 69 -18.17 0.48 10.91
C GLU A 69 -16.64 0.59 10.86
N ARG A 70 -15.91 -0.48 11.17
CA ARG A 70 -14.43 -0.48 11.08
C ARG A 70 -13.93 -0.25 9.67
N ILE A 71 -14.62 -0.80 8.66
CA ILE A 71 -14.28 -0.61 7.25
C ILE A 71 -14.57 0.83 6.82
N ALA A 72 -15.71 1.39 7.23
CA ALA A 72 -16.03 2.79 6.96
C ALA A 72 -14.99 3.73 7.57
N ASP A 73 -14.64 3.53 8.85
CA ASP A 73 -13.61 4.29 9.56
C ASP A 73 -12.25 4.20 8.85
N LEU A 74 -11.87 3.00 8.37
CA LEU A 74 -10.63 2.80 7.63
C LEU A 74 -10.62 3.57 6.30
N LEU A 75 -11.70 3.49 5.53
CA LEU A 75 -11.82 4.18 4.23
C LEU A 75 -11.85 5.70 4.40
N GLU A 76 -12.40 6.22 5.50
CA GLU A 76 -12.37 7.65 5.83
C GLU A 76 -10.96 8.08 6.26
N ALA A 77 -10.35 7.38 7.22
CA ALA A 77 -9.01 7.69 7.70
C ALA A 77 -7.94 7.58 6.61
N MET A 78 -8.15 6.68 5.64
CA MET A 78 -7.28 6.47 4.50
C MET A 78 -7.88 6.98 3.19
N ALA A 79 -8.66 8.07 3.21
CA ALA A 79 -9.26 8.65 2.01
C ALA A 79 -8.28 8.82 0.82
N PRO A 80 -7.02 9.27 1.00
CA PRO A 80 -6.03 9.36 -0.10
C PRO A 80 -5.59 8.00 -0.70
N ARG A 81 -5.96 6.89 -0.05
CA ARG A 81 -5.69 5.50 -0.47
C ARG A 81 -6.97 4.72 -0.77
N ARG A 82 -8.14 5.37 -0.74
CA ARG A 82 -9.45 4.75 -0.96
C ARG A 82 -9.45 3.87 -2.21
N THR A 83 -9.01 4.41 -3.34
CA THR A 83 -8.98 3.69 -4.63
C THR A 83 -8.09 2.44 -4.57
N VAL A 84 -6.97 2.49 -3.83
CA VAL A 84 -6.08 1.33 -3.65
C VAL A 84 -6.75 0.28 -2.77
N LEU A 85 -7.34 0.68 -1.64
CA LEU A 85 -8.04 -0.23 -0.73
C LEU A 85 -9.22 -0.92 -1.43
N LEU A 86 -10.07 -0.16 -2.12
CA LEU A 86 -11.18 -0.72 -2.90
C LEU A 86 -10.68 -1.60 -4.06
N GLY A 87 -9.55 -1.23 -4.67
CA GLY A 87 -8.89 -2.03 -5.70
C GLY A 87 -8.39 -3.40 -5.20
N ILE A 88 -7.90 -3.47 -3.95
CA ILE A 88 -7.56 -4.74 -3.29
C ILE A 88 -8.82 -5.56 -3.03
N LEU A 89 -9.88 -4.94 -2.49
CA LEU A 89 -11.16 -5.63 -2.26
C LEU A 89 -11.70 -6.26 -3.55
N ALA A 90 -11.70 -5.50 -4.65
CA ALA A 90 -12.11 -5.99 -5.96
C ALA A 90 -11.25 -7.16 -6.47
N ALA A 91 -9.93 -7.11 -6.25
CA ALA A 91 -9.03 -8.20 -6.64
C ALA A 91 -9.27 -9.49 -5.85
N CYS A 92 -9.61 -9.36 -4.55
CA CYS A 92 -9.88 -10.48 -3.66
C CYS A 92 -11.32 -11.01 -3.75
N ALA A 93 -12.07 -10.71 -4.82
CA ALA A 93 -13.43 -11.23 -5.02
C ALA A 93 -13.48 -12.77 -5.02
N GLU A 94 -12.42 -13.39 -5.53
CA GLU A 94 -12.08 -14.80 -5.37
C GLU A 94 -10.76 -14.93 -4.59
N PRO A 95 -10.45 -16.09 -3.96
CA PRO A 95 -9.18 -16.29 -3.27
C PRO A 95 -7.97 -15.93 -4.15
N GLN A 96 -7.14 -15.00 -3.68
CA GLN A 96 -5.93 -14.54 -4.38
C GLN A 96 -4.66 -14.83 -3.58
N PRO A 97 -3.60 -15.36 -4.20
CA PRO A 97 -2.32 -15.51 -3.52
C PRO A 97 -1.72 -14.14 -3.23
N ALA A 98 -0.91 -14.03 -2.16
CA ALA A 98 -0.29 -12.77 -1.76
C ALA A 98 0.53 -12.13 -2.90
N SER A 99 1.17 -12.93 -3.75
CA SER A 99 1.93 -12.45 -4.91
C SER A 99 1.07 -11.71 -5.94
N ALA A 100 -0.15 -12.19 -6.21
CA ALA A 100 -1.09 -11.55 -7.12
C ALA A 100 -1.61 -10.22 -6.54
N VAL A 101 -1.94 -10.21 -5.24
CA VAL A 101 -2.35 -8.97 -4.55
C VAL A 101 -1.22 -7.94 -4.54
N ASN A 102 0.03 -8.36 -4.32
CA ASN A 102 1.20 -7.49 -4.37
C ASN A 102 1.35 -6.83 -5.76
N ALA A 103 1.32 -7.63 -6.83
CA ALA A 103 1.40 -7.11 -8.19
C ALA A 103 0.26 -6.11 -8.48
N ARG A 104 -0.95 -6.40 -8.00
CA ARG A 104 -2.08 -5.49 -8.16
C ARG A 104 -1.90 -4.17 -7.42
N VAL A 105 -1.34 -4.20 -6.21
CA VAL A 105 -1.03 -2.98 -5.45
C VAL A 105 0.07 -2.17 -6.14
N ASP A 106 1.10 -2.82 -6.68
CA ASP A 106 2.16 -2.14 -7.44
C ASP A 106 1.58 -1.39 -8.66
N GLU A 107 0.66 -2.01 -9.40
CA GLU A 107 -0.07 -1.34 -10.49
C GLU A 107 -0.87 -0.13 -10.01
N LEU A 108 -1.62 -0.29 -8.91
CA LEU A 108 -2.45 0.78 -8.35
C LEU A 108 -1.63 1.94 -7.79
N GLN A 109 -0.40 1.67 -7.32
CA GLN A 109 0.50 2.65 -6.73
C GLN A 109 1.55 3.22 -7.70
N GLU A 110 1.62 2.75 -8.95
CA GLU A 110 2.65 3.16 -9.94
C GLU A 110 2.84 4.69 -10.01
N ASN A 111 1.73 5.43 -9.94
CA ASN A 111 1.72 6.89 -10.02
C ASN A 111 1.29 7.55 -8.70
N ASN A 112 1.15 6.76 -7.63
CA ASN A 112 0.67 7.17 -6.33
C ASN A 112 1.63 6.69 -5.23
N PHE A 113 2.78 7.36 -5.12
CA PHE A 113 3.84 7.01 -4.18
C PHE A 113 3.28 6.86 -2.76
N SER A 114 3.49 5.68 -2.19
CA SER A 114 3.00 5.28 -0.88
C SER A 114 4.10 4.60 -0.08
N VAL A 115 4.10 4.84 1.23
CA VAL A 115 4.96 4.10 2.18
C VAL A 115 4.34 2.77 2.62
N TYR A 116 3.05 2.56 2.31
CA TYR A 116 2.34 1.33 2.66
C TYR A 116 2.58 0.26 1.61
N SER A 117 3.21 -0.85 2.02
CA SER A 117 3.29 -2.06 1.21
C SER A 117 1.92 -2.74 1.09
N ALA A 118 1.78 -3.62 0.11
CA ALA A 118 0.61 -4.48 -0.04
C ALA A 118 0.29 -5.28 1.23
N ALA A 119 1.32 -5.81 1.90
CA ALA A 119 1.16 -6.51 3.18
C ALA A 119 0.56 -5.59 4.26
N ASN A 120 1.04 -4.34 4.37
CA ASN A 120 0.47 -3.39 5.33
C ASN A 120 -1.00 -3.09 5.04
N LEU A 121 -1.36 -2.91 3.76
CA LEU A 121 -2.74 -2.65 3.35
C LEU A 121 -3.65 -3.84 3.61
N CYS A 122 -3.19 -5.07 3.30
CA CYS A 122 -3.94 -6.29 3.59
C CYS A 122 -4.15 -6.47 5.09
N SER A 123 -3.13 -6.24 5.92
CA SER A 123 -3.29 -6.30 7.38
C SER A 123 -4.28 -5.27 7.91
N LEU A 124 -4.37 -4.08 7.32
CA LEU A 124 -5.38 -3.07 7.72
C LEU A 124 -6.79 -3.52 7.33
N LEU A 125 -6.96 -4.04 6.12
CA LEU A 125 -8.24 -4.56 5.63
C LEU A 125 -8.70 -5.78 6.44
N GLU A 126 -7.80 -6.71 6.75
CA GLU A 126 -8.07 -7.87 7.60
C GLU A 126 -8.48 -7.43 9.02
N LYS A 127 -7.72 -6.50 9.63
CA LYS A 127 -8.07 -5.92 10.94
C LYS A 127 -9.38 -5.15 10.93
N ALA A 128 -9.83 -4.64 9.78
CA ALA A 128 -11.16 -4.04 9.61
C ALA A 128 -12.25 -5.09 9.34
N GLY A 129 -11.87 -6.33 9.06
CA GLY A 129 -12.78 -7.42 8.70
C GLY A 129 -13.25 -7.36 7.25
N ALA A 130 -12.54 -6.66 6.36
CA ALA A 130 -12.88 -6.50 4.94
C ALA A 130 -12.38 -7.66 4.07
N ILE A 131 -11.27 -8.28 4.47
CA ILE A 131 -10.69 -9.46 3.83
C ILE A 131 -10.31 -10.48 4.92
N GLU A 132 -10.10 -11.72 4.52
CA GLU A 132 -9.73 -12.84 5.38
C GLU A 132 -8.70 -13.74 4.68
N ARG A 133 -7.99 -14.55 5.48
CA ARG A 133 -7.05 -15.56 5.01
C ARG A 133 -7.76 -16.89 4.81
N VAL A 134 -7.60 -17.48 3.63
CA VAL A 134 -8.21 -18.76 3.23
C VAL A 134 -7.22 -19.65 2.49
N THR A 135 -7.55 -20.93 2.29
CA THR A 135 -6.86 -21.80 1.33
C THR A 135 -7.19 -21.41 -0.11
N ALA A 136 -6.53 -22.07 -1.07
CA ALA A 136 -6.89 -21.96 -2.48
C ALA A 136 -8.36 -22.36 -2.75
N GLU A 137 -8.90 -23.29 -1.97
CA GLU A 137 -10.30 -23.75 -2.06
C GLU A 137 -11.28 -22.83 -1.31
N GLY A 138 -10.78 -21.86 -0.55
CA GLY A 138 -11.60 -20.91 0.20
C GLY A 138 -11.98 -21.33 1.62
N GLU A 139 -11.36 -22.38 2.16
CA GLU A 139 -11.55 -22.77 3.57
C GLU A 139 -10.78 -21.80 4.48
N PRO A 140 -11.27 -21.45 5.68
CA PRO A 140 -10.58 -20.55 6.59
C PRO A 140 -9.16 -21.04 6.93
N ALA A 141 -8.17 -20.18 6.76
CA ALA A 141 -6.76 -20.55 7.00
C ALA A 141 -6.47 -20.86 8.47
N GLU A 142 -7.23 -20.27 9.39
CA GLU A 142 -7.05 -20.43 10.84
C GLU A 142 -7.50 -21.81 11.34
N ASP A 143 -8.33 -22.52 10.57
CA ASP A 143 -8.85 -23.84 10.90
C ASP A 143 -7.90 -24.98 10.44
N ILE A 144 -6.77 -24.63 9.83
CA ILE A 144 -5.81 -25.61 9.29
C ILE A 144 -4.78 -25.98 10.36
N GLU A 145 -4.95 -27.16 10.93
CA GLU A 145 -3.93 -27.76 11.80
C GLU A 145 -2.88 -28.52 10.96
N ILE A 146 -1.66 -28.00 10.90
CA ILE A 146 -0.53 -28.66 10.24
C ILE A 146 0.26 -29.47 11.27
N GLU A 147 -0.14 -30.72 11.48
CA GLU A 147 0.66 -31.65 12.30
C GLU A 147 1.99 -32.00 11.60
N PRO A 148 3.11 -32.10 12.35
CA PRO A 148 4.38 -32.57 11.81
C PRO A 148 4.28 -34.05 11.40
N GLN A 149 5.03 -34.44 10.37
CA GLN A 149 5.05 -35.82 9.90
C GLN A 149 6.17 -36.62 10.58
N THR A 150 5.89 -37.85 11.00
CA THR A 150 6.94 -38.74 11.52
C THR A 150 7.72 -39.37 10.38
N VAL A 151 9.04 -39.20 10.37
CA VAL A 151 9.97 -39.83 9.42
C VAL A 151 10.99 -40.68 10.15
N VAL A 152 11.36 -41.82 9.56
CA VAL A 152 12.35 -42.73 10.15
C VAL A 152 13.66 -42.59 9.40
N VAL A 153 14.71 -42.17 10.11
CA VAL A 153 16.08 -42.12 9.59
C VAL A 153 16.93 -43.04 10.46
N ASP A 154 17.57 -44.03 9.84
CA ASP A 154 18.41 -45.03 10.51
C ASP A 154 17.75 -45.76 11.70
N GLY A 155 16.43 -45.96 11.63
CA GLY A 155 15.65 -46.66 12.66
C GLY A 155 15.24 -45.77 13.85
N VAL A 156 15.49 -44.47 13.78
CA VAL A 156 15.05 -43.47 14.76
C VAL A 156 13.92 -42.63 14.15
N GLU A 157 12.85 -42.44 14.91
CA GLU A 157 11.71 -41.59 14.53
C GLU A 157 12.02 -40.11 14.80
N TYR A 158 11.83 -39.28 13.78
CA TYR A 158 11.96 -37.83 13.84
C TYR A 158 10.63 -37.19 13.44
N LEU A 159 10.31 -36.05 14.03
CA LEU A 159 9.23 -35.19 13.55
C LEU A 159 9.82 -34.23 12.51
N GLU A 160 9.28 -34.28 11.30
CA GLU A 160 9.61 -33.37 10.22
C GLU A 160 8.47 -32.38 10.03
N ALA A 161 8.81 -31.09 9.93
CA ALA A 161 7.84 -30.05 9.64
C ALA A 161 7.27 -30.26 8.22
N ARG A 162 5.95 -30.22 8.08
CA ARG A 162 5.31 -30.27 6.76
C ARG A 162 5.45 -28.93 6.05
N GLU A 163 5.30 -28.99 4.72
CA GLU A 163 5.23 -27.79 3.89
C GLU A 163 4.06 -26.90 4.37
N PRO A 164 4.32 -25.61 4.64
CA PRO A 164 3.27 -24.68 5.05
C PRO A 164 2.18 -24.60 3.98
N VAL A 165 0.92 -24.61 4.40
CA VAL A 165 -0.20 -24.38 3.48
C VAL A 165 -0.13 -22.93 2.99
N GLU A 166 -0.21 -22.78 1.67
CA GLU A 166 -0.23 -21.46 1.04
C GLU A 166 -1.52 -20.72 1.40
N ILE A 167 -1.38 -19.45 1.78
CA ILE A 167 -2.48 -18.61 2.22
C ILE A 167 -2.90 -17.63 1.12
N TYR A 168 -4.21 -17.54 0.92
CA TYR A 168 -4.88 -16.69 -0.05
C TYR A 168 -5.70 -15.62 0.69
N TRP A 169 -5.88 -14.47 0.05
CA TRP A 169 -6.76 -13.40 0.51
C TRP A 169 -8.11 -13.49 -0.19
N ARG A 170 -9.19 -13.42 0.58
CA ARG A 170 -10.57 -13.34 0.05
C ARG A 170 -11.31 -12.18 0.69
N ILE A 171 -12.15 -11.50 -0.06
CA ILE A 171 -13.07 -10.48 0.45
C ILE A 171 -14.16 -11.11 1.32
N THR A 172 -14.48 -10.48 2.44
CA THR A 172 -15.59 -10.89 3.31
C THR A 172 -16.92 -10.28 2.84
N GLU A 173 -18.04 -10.71 3.42
CA GLU A 173 -19.35 -10.08 3.16
C GLU A 173 -19.36 -8.57 3.48
N PRO A 174 -18.88 -8.10 4.67
CA PRO A 174 -18.77 -6.67 4.94
C PRO A 174 -17.85 -5.92 3.97
N GLY A 175 -16.72 -6.54 3.58
CA GLY A 175 -15.82 -5.96 2.58
C GLY A 175 -16.51 -5.75 1.24
N ARG A 176 -17.28 -6.75 0.78
CA ARG A 176 -18.06 -6.65 -0.46
C ARG A 176 -19.13 -5.59 -0.38
N ALA A 177 -19.86 -5.51 0.74
CA ALA A 177 -20.84 -4.47 0.97
C ALA A 177 -20.22 -3.06 0.92
N ALA A 178 -19.02 -2.88 1.49
CA ALA A 178 -18.29 -1.62 1.42
C ALA A 178 -17.84 -1.25 0.00
N LEU A 179 -17.40 -2.25 -0.78
CA LEU A 179 -17.05 -2.06 -2.20
C LEU A 179 -18.27 -1.61 -3.02
N GLU A 180 -19.42 -2.27 -2.84
CA GLU A 180 -20.67 -1.92 -3.53
C GLU A 180 -21.25 -0.58 -3.09
N ALA A 181 -21.00 -0.18 -1.84
CA ALA A 181 -21.39 1.12 -1.31
C ALA A 181 -20.55 2.28 -1.88
N ASP A 182 -19.43 2.02 -2.56
CA ASP A 182 -18.68 3.07 -3.23
C ASP A 182 -19.43 3.58 -4.47
N LYS A 183 -19.90 4.84 -4.41
CA LYS A 183 -20.69 5.49 -5.47
C LYS A 183 -19.95 6.70 -6.07
N PRO A 184 -18.84 6.49 -6.80
CA PRO A 184 -18.06 7.59 -7.37
C PRO A 184 -18.87 8.44 -8.35
N LEU A 185 -19.74 7.81 -9.15
CA LEU A 185 -20.59 8.53 -10.10
C LEU A 185 -21.64 9.41 -9.40
N GLU A 186 -22.17 8.97 -8.26
CA GLU A 186 -23.11 9.78 -7.47
C GLU A 186 -22.39 10.94 -6.78
N ARG A 187 -21.17 10.73 -6.27
CA ARG A 187 -20.30 11.81 -5.77
C ARG A 187 -20.04 12.84 -6.86
N LEU A 188 -19.71 12.40 -8.08
CA LEU A 188 -19.49 13.30 -9.21
C LEU A 188 -20.76 14.07 -9.58
N ARG A 189 -21.92 13.42 -9.63
CA ARG A 189 -23.19 14.10 -9.90
C ARG A 189 -23.47 15.17 -8.84
N ALA A 190 -23.33 14.84 -7.57
CA ALA A 190 -23.52 15.78 -6.47
C ALA A 190 -22.57 16.97 -6.58
N LEU A 191 -21.30 16.74 -6.93
CA LEU A 191 -20.32 17.79 -7.19
C LEU A 191 -20.78 18.74 -8.32
N LEU A 192 -21.22 18.18 -9.45
CA LEU A 192 -21.63 18.98 -10.62
C LEU A 192 -22.92 19.77 -10.34
N ASP A 193 -23.83 19.22 -9.52
CA ASP A 193 -25.03 19.93 -9.08
C ASP A 193 -24.70 21.06 -8.08
N GLU A 194 -23.83 20.80 -7.10
CA GLU A 194 -23.37 21.77 -6.11
C GLU A 194 -22.66 22.96 -6.77
N ASP A 195 -21.79 22.68 -7.74
CA ASP A 195 -20.99 23.66 -8.46
C ASP A 195 -21.53 23.96 -9.88
N ALA A 196 -22.84 23.92 -10.09
CA ALA A 196 -23.43 24.09 -11.42
C ALA A 196 -22.98 25.38 -12.14
N ALA A 197 -22.66 26.45 -11.39
CA ALA A 197 -22.12 27.70 -11.95
C ALA A 197 -20.74 27.55 -12.61
N TYR A 198 -19.98 26.52 -12.25
CA TYR A 198 -18.67 26.19 -12.78
C TYR A 198 -18.69 25.00 -13.76
N ALA A 199 -19.87 24.54 -14.17
CA ALA A 199 -20.03 23.43 -15.10
C ALA A 199 -19.17 23.56 -16.38
N PRO A 200 -19.03 24.75 -17.03
CA PRO A 200 -18.12 24.91 -18.18
C PRO A 200 -16.65 24.62 -17.84
N ILE A 201 -16.21 24.94 -16.61
CA ILE A 201 -14.84 24.70 -16.15
C ILE A 201 -14.59 23.20 -15.97
N TYR A 202 -15.50 22.49 -15.29
CA TYR A 202 -15.41 21.03 -15.14
C TYR A 202 -15.41 20.33 -16.50
N GLN A 203 -16.31 20.74 -17.40
CA GLN A 203 -16.40 20.20 -18.75
C GLN A 203 -15.08 20.41 -19.53
N ARG A 204 -14.49 21.61 -19.46
CA ARG A 204 -13.20 21.93 -20.10
C ARG A 204 -12.07 21.06 -19.57
N ILE A 205 -11.94 20.91 -18.26
CA ILE A 205 -10.89 20.09 -17.64
C ILE A 205 -11.06 18.62 -18.04
N LEU A 206 -12.28 18.06 -17.94
CA LEU A 206 -12.55 16.68 -18.33
C LEU A 206 -12.19 16.44 -19.80
N ARG A 207 -12.58 17.34 -20.72
CA ARG A 207 -12.19 17.27 -22.14
C ARG A 207 -10.69 17.34 -22.36
N LEU A 208 -9.97 18.23 -21.69
CA LEU A 208 -8.50 18.28 -21.82
C LEU A 208 -7.87 16.94 -21.43
N CYS A 209 -8.40 16.30 -20.37
CA CYS A 209 -7.89 15.04 -19.86
C CYS A 209 -8.30 13.81 -20.71
N THR A 210 -9.06 13.98 -21.81
CA THR A 210 -9.30 12.90 -22.80
C THR A 210 -8.15 12.74 -23.80
N ALA A 211 -7.20 13.68 -23.86
CA ALA A 211 -6.06 13.60 -24.77
C ALA A 211 -5.25 12.31 -24.53
N ASP A 212 -4.64 11.79 -25.59
CA ASP A 212 -3.73 10.63 -25.46
C ASP A 212 -2.54 11.01 -24.57
N GLY A 213 -2.28 10.21 -23.54
CA GLY A 213 -1.31 10.54 -22.48
C GLY A 213 -1.78 11.56 -21.42
N GLY A 214 -3.01 12.07 -21.51
CA GLY A 214 -3.61 13.00 -20.55
C GLY A 214 -3.19 14.47 -20.72
N ALA A 215 -3.60 15.32 -19.77
CA ALA A 215 -3.30 16.74 -19.75
C ALA A 215 -2.29 17.10 -18.65
N THR A 216 -1.32 17.95 -18.97
CA THR A 216 -0.35 18.43 -17.98
C THR A 216 -0.97 19.52 -17.09
N THR A 217 -0.50 19.64 -15.85
CA THR A 217 -0.95 20.73 -14.94
C THR A 217 -0.82 22.12 -15.56
N PRO A 218 0.30 22.48 -16.25
CA PRO A 218 0.38 23.77 -16.93
C PRO A 218 -0.67 23.97 -18.04
N ALA A 219 -0.98 22.92 -18.81
CA ALA A 219 -2.01 23.01 -19.85
C ALA A 219 -3.40 23.27 -19.26
N ILE A 220 -3.74 22.59 -18.15
CA ILE A 220 -5.01 22.79 -17.44
C ILE A 220 -5.07 24.20 -16.84
N ASN A 221 -4.00 24.64 -16.16
CA ASN A 221 -3.92 25.99 -15.58
C ASN A 221 -4.12 27.07 -16.64
N ASN A 222 -3.41 26.98 -17.78
CA ASN A 222 -3.53 27.94 -18.87
C ASN A 222 -4.95 28.00 -19.44
N ALA A 223 -5.66 26.87 -19.47
CA ALA A 223 -7.02 26.79 -19.99
C ALA A 223 -8.09 27.31 -19.01
N VAL A 224 -7.81 27.38 -17.70
CA VAL A 224 -8.83 27.65 -16.67
C VAL A 224 -8.56 28.95 -15.92
N ASP A 225 -7.32 29.24 -15.55
CA ASP A 225 -7.00 30.28 -14.55
C ASP A 225 -7.34 31.70 -14.98
N HIS A 226 -7.53 31.94 -16.28
CA HIS A 226 -7.92 33.22 -16.85
C HIS A 226 -9.42 33.35 -17.16
N ASP A 227 -10.20 32.28 -16.92
CA ASP A 227 -11.63 32.31 -17.16
C ASP A 227 -12.35 33.32 -16.24
N PRO A 228 -13.28 34.14 -16.76
CA PRO A 228 -14.05 35.08 -15.94
C PRO A 228 -14.78 34.43 -14.75
N LEU A 229 -15.28 33.21 -14.90
CA LEU A 229 -16.03 32.49 -13.86
C LEU A 229 -15.18 32.26 -12.61
N VAL A 230 -13.88 32.02 -12.78
CA VAL A 230 -12.97 31.69 -11.68
C VAL A 230 -12.29 32.92 -11.08
N GLN A 231 -12.67 34.15 -11.47
CA GLN A 231 -12.06 35.37 -10.92
C GLN A 231 -12.75 35.86 -9.64
N LYS A 232 -14.05 35.60 -9.45
CA LYS A 232 -14.84 36.09 -8.31
C LYS A 232 -15.93 35.09 -7.87
N PRO A 233 -15.72 34.35 -6.76
CA PRO A 233 -14.48 34.27 -5.98
C PRO A 233 -13.31 33.72 -6.81
N ARG A 234 -12.08 34.02 -6.37
CA ARG A 234 -10.88 33.56 -7.09
C ARG A 234 -10.67 32.07 -6.85
N PHE A 235 -10.74 31.28 -7.91
CA PHE A 235 -10.31 29.87 -7.95
C PHE A 235 -9.23 29.67 -9.01
N TYR A 236 -8.48 28.59 -8.86
CA TYR A 236 -7.46 28.14 -9.81
C TYR A 236 -7.76 26.70 -10.22
N ALA A 237 -7.27 26.26 -11.38
CA ALA A 237 -7.42 24.90 -11.90
C ALA A 237 -7.26 23.79 -10.84
N PRO A 238 -6.24 23.81 -9.95
CA PRO A 238 -6.07 22.79 -8.92
C PRO A 238 -7.29 22.61 -8.00
N HIS A 239 -8.10 23.65 -7.78
CA HIS A 239 -9.34 23.54 -7.00
C HIS A 239 -10.32 22.55 -7.66
N PHE A 240 -10.54 22.70 -8.96
CA PHE A 240 -11.47 21.87 -9.72
C PHE A 240 -10.90 20.47 -9.97
N VAL A 241 -9.59 20.37 -10.22
CA VAL A 241 -8.90 19.09 -10.39
C VAL A 241 -8.98 18.24 -9.13
N ASP A 242 -8.69 18.80 -7.95
CA ASP A 242 -8.79 18.11 -6.66
C ASP A 242 -10.22 17.59 -6.39
N ARG A 243 -11.25 18.39 -6.73
CA ARG A 243 -12.65 17.96 -6.59
C ARG A 243 -13.02 16.83 -7.55
N LEU A 244 -12.55 16.90 -8.80
CA LEU A 244 -12.74 15.84 -9.78
C LEU A 244 -12.01 14.55 -9.38
N GLU A 245 -10.77 14.64 -8.90
CA GLU A 245 -9.99 13.52 -8.40
C GLU A 245 -10.68 12.84 -7.20
N LYS A 246 -11.21 13.61 -6.25
CA LYS A 246 -12.00 13.09 -5.11
C LYS A 246 -13.29 12.36 -5.52
N CYS A 247 -13.78 12.61 -6.73
CA CYS A 247 -14.92 11.91 -7.32
C CYS A 247 -14.51 10.75 -8.24
N ASP A 248 -13.21 10.39 -8.26
CA ASP A 248 -12.61 9.42 -9.15
C ASP A 248 -12.79 9.76 -10.64
N ALA A 249 -13.07 11.03 -10.99
CA ALA A 249 -13.29 11.47 -12.36
C ALA A 249 -11.98 11.70 -13.13
N LEU A 250 -10.92 12.04 -12.41
CA LEU A 250 -9.56 12.18 -12.92
C LEU A 250 -8.60 11.32 -12.09
N ALA A 251 -7.52 10.87 -12.73
CA ALA A 251 -6.41 10.20 -12.06
C ALA A 251 -5.07 10.76 -12.54
N TRP A 252 -4.13 10.94 -11.61
CA TRP A 252 -2.75 11.28 -11.97
C TRP A 252 -1.99 10.05 -12.47
N LYS A 253 -1.48 10.13 -13.72
CA LYS A 253 -0.67 9.11 -14.38
C LYS A 253 0.48 9.76 -15.15
N LYS A 254 1.35 10.50 -14.45
CA LYS A 254 2.36 11.44 -15.02
C LYS A 254 1.76 12.68 -15.70
N ALA A 255 0.50 12.60 -16.11
CA ALA A 255 -0.40 13.69 -16.46
C ALA A 255 -1.80 13.38 -15.89
N TRP A 256 -2.71 14.35 -15.93
CA TRP A 256 -4.11 14.16 -15.54
C TRP A 256 -4.87 13.42 -16.64
N CYS A 257 -5.38 12.24 -16.32
CA CYS A 257 -6.12 11.41 -17.25
C CYS A 257 -7.58 11.28 -16.79
N ILE A 258 -8.49 11.34 -17.75
CA ILE A 258 -9.91 11.07 -17.49
C ILE A 258 -10.15 9.58 -17.23
N THR A 259 -10.96 9.27 -16.22
CA THR A 259 -11.41 7.91 -15.91
C THR A 259 -12.73 7.59 -16.61
N ASP A 260 -13.27 6.38 -16.42
CA ASP A 260 -14.62 6.06 -16.87
C ASP A 260 -15.70 6.87 -16.15
N ILE A 261 -15.48 7.18 -14.86
CA ILE A 261 -16.36 8.07 -14.09
C ILE A 261 -16.32 9.48 -14.67
N GLY A 262 -15.13 9.97 -15.03
CA GLY A 262 -14.99 11.28 -15.68
C GLY A 262 -15.66 11.33 -17.06
N ARG A 263 -15.59 10.26 -17.85
CA ARG A 263 -16.30 10.15 -19.14
C ARG A 263 -17.81 10.23 -18.95
N ALA A 264 -18.36 9.49 -17.99
CA ALA A 264 -19.77 9.59 -17.66
C ALA A 264 -20.17 10.99 -17.15
N GLY A 265 -19.29 11.66 -16.40
CA GLY A 265 -19.48 13.07 -16.02
C GLY A 265 -19.48 14.03 -17.22
N LEU A 266 -18.64 13.77 -18.22
CA LEU A 266 -18.63 14.55 -19.45
C LEU A 266 -19.94 14.41 -20.22
N ASP A 267 -20.54 13.22 -20.23
CA ASP A 267 -21.87 12.99 -20.80
C ASP A 267 -22.97 13.76 -20.04
N MET A 268 -22.88 13.85 -18.70
CA MET A 268 -23.81 14.68 -17.91
C MET A 268 -23.70 16.17 -18.26
N LEU A 269 -22.55 16.61 -18.75
CA LEU A 269 -22.28 18.00 -19.13
C LEU A 269 -22.46 18.24 -20.63
N ALA A 270 -23.03 17.32 -21.41
CA ALA A 270 -23.08 17.43 -22.87
C ALA A 270 -23.74 18.72 -23.38
N ASP A 271 -24.78 19.21 -22.69
CA ASP A 271 -25.53 20.41 -23.07
C ASP A 271 -24.91 21.72 -22.54
N VAL A 272 -23.84 21.64 -21.74
CA VAL A 272 -23.16 22.82 -21.20
C VAL A 272 -22.38 23.51 -22.32
N VAL A 273 -22.66 24.79 -22.53
CA VAL A 273 -21.95 25.64 -23.49
C VAL A 273 -20.77 26.30 -22.79
N ASP A 274 -19.57 26.05 -23.31
CA ASP A 274 -18.35 26.71 -22.86
C ASP A 274 -17.98 27.88 -23.78
N GLU A 275 -18.49 29.09 -23.47
CA GLU A 275 -18.27 30.30 -24.27
C GLU A 275 -16.82 30.80 -24.26
N ASN A 276 -16.05 30.41 -23.25
CA ASN A 276 -14.66 30.87 -23.04
C ASN A 276 -13.64 29.77 -23.34
N ALA A 277 -14.06 28.68 -23.99
CA ALA A 277 -13.15 27.60 -24.37
C ALA A 277 -11.97 28.15 -25.17
N PRO A 278 -10.71 27.86 -24.80
CA PRO A 278 -9.57 28.28 -25.59
C PRO A 278 -9.67 27.66 -26.99
N ALA A 279 -9.37 28.45 -28.02
CA ALA A 279 -9.34 27.96 -29.40
C ALA A 279 -8.42 26.74 -29.49
N THR A 280 -8.96 25.62 -29.98
CA THR A 280 -8.20 24.38 -30.18
C THR A 280 -7.00 24.71 -31.07
N GLN A 281 -5.77 24.54 -30.57
CA GLN A 281 -4.60 24.67 -31.43
C GLN A 281 -4.72 23.57 -32.51
N PRO A 282 -4.57 23.91 -33.80
CA PRO A 282 -4.60 22.90 -34.85
C PRO A 282 -3.48 21.89 -34.61
N GLU A 283 -3.83 20.60 -34.69
CA GLU A 283 -2.86 19.51 -34.71
C GLU A 283 -1.78 19.84 -35.73
N THR A 284 -0.54 19.97 -35.24
CA THR A 284 0.60 20.17 -36.13
C THR A 284 0.75 18.88 -36.93
N PRO A 285 0.64 18.89 -38.27
CA PRO A 285 0.78 17.68 -39.05
C PRO A 285 2.15 17.09 -38.79
N ALA A 286 2.20 15.79 -38.46
CA ALA A 286 3.43 15.06 -38.33
C ALA A 286 4.30 15.26 -39.59
N THR A 287 5.46 15.87 -39.41
CA THR A 287 6.50 15.90 -40.45
C THR A 287 6.86 14.45 -40.77
N PRO A 288 6.71 13.99 -42.02
CA PRO A 288 7.09 12.63 -42.37
C PRO A 288 8.60 12.46 -42.21
N ASP A 289 8.96 11.39 -41.51
CA ASP A 289 10.32 10.88 -41.32
C ASP A 289 11.02 10.71 -42.68
N PRO A 290 12.23 11.23 -42.91
CA PRO A 290 12.97 10.96 -44.13
C PRO A 290 13.51 9.54 -44.06
N ALA A 291 12.68 8.58 -44.49
CA ALA A 291 13.12 7.21 -44.74
C ALA A 291 14.20 7.20 -45.83
N ALA A 292 15.39 6.74 -45.43
CA ALA A 292 16.32 5.91 -46.17
C ALA A 292 16.24 5.98 -47.71
N SER A 293 17.16 6.72 -48.32
CA SER A 293 17.65 6.41 -49.66
C SER A 293 18.94 5.61 -49.54
N LYS A 294 18.87 4.32 -49.87
CA LYS A 294 19.98 3.47 -50.27
C LYS A 294 19.65 2.90 -51.64
N GLU A 295 20.71 2.70 -52.44
CA GLU A 295 20.79 2.12 -53.80
C GLU A 295 20.51 3.15 -54.91
N ASP A 296 21.40 3.41 -55.87
CA ASP A 296 22.52 2.64 -56.46
C ASP A 296 23.94 3.22 -56.24
#